data_AF-A0A4V1RJD7-F1
#
_entry.id   AF-A0A4V1RJD7-F1
#
_cell.length_a   1.000
_cell.length_b   1.000
_cell.length_c   1.000
_cell.angle_alpha   90.00
_cell.angle_beta   90.00
_cell.angle_gamma   90.00
#
_symmetry.space_group_name_H-M   'P 1'
#
loop_
_entity.id
_entity.type
_entity.pdbx_description
1 polymer ?
#
loop_
_entity_poly.entity_id
_entity_poly.type
_entity_poly.pdbx_seq_one_letter_code
_entity_poly.pdbx_strand_id
1 'polypeptide(L)'
;MVPDPAPYAPPIGLTSAAAERLLGEVGPNLPPDRPPRSTVKRVVDQLRDPMLLLLQAAAVLSALLRDWPSTAIIVLVVVFNTTLGVPAAAAGRSRHGRARKAVSAHRLRAA
;
A
#
# COMPACT_ATOMS: atom_id res chain seq x y z
N MET A 1 -5.99 12.36 -39.41
CA MET A 1 -7.41 12.17 -39.07
C MET A 1 -7.51 10.90 -38.24
N VAL A 2 -7.33 10.99 -36.93
CA VAL A 2 -7.53 9.85 -36.01
C VAL A 2 -9.04 9.75 -35.80
N PRO A 3 -9.70 8.61 -36.05
CA PRO A 3 -11.11 8.45 -35.76
C PRO A 3 -11.38 8.68 -34.27
N ASP A 4 -12.41 9.48 -33.99
CA ASP A 4 -12.86 9.77 -32.62
C ASP A 4 -13.14 8.45 -31.89
N PRO A 5 -12.51 8.16 -30.73
CA PRO A 5 -12.83 6.96 -29.98
C PRO A 5 -14.33 6.97 -29.63
N ALA A 6 -15.01 5.88 -29.95
CA ALA A 6 -16.41 5.69 -29.62
C ALA A 6 -16.66 6.07 -28.14
N PRO A 7 -17.81 6.71 -27.82
CA PRO A 7 -18.10 7.14 -26.46
C PRO A 7 -17.93 5.97 -25.49
N TYR A 8 -17.08 6.16 -24.48
CA TYR A 8 -16.85 5.17 -23.43
C TYR A 8 -18.17 4.93 -22.70
N ALA A 9 -18.87 3.84 -23.05
CA ALA A 9 -20.03 3.40 -22.31
C ALA A 9 -19.59 3.15 -20.87
N PRO A 10 -20.23 3.76 -19.86
CA PRO A 10 -19.84 3.53 -18.48
C PRO A 10 -19.96 2.04 -18.19
N PRO A 11 -18.90 1.39 -17.67
CA PRO A 11 -18.91 -0.04 -17.46
C PRO A 11 -20.06 -0.38 -16.50
N ILE A 12 -20.99 -1.19 -17.00
CA ILE A 12 -22.07 -1.73 -16.19
C ILE A 12 -21.40 -2.68 -15.19
N GLY A 13 -21.57 -2.40 -13.89
CA GLY A 13 -20.98 -3.22 -12.83
C GLY A 13 -21.44 -4.68 -12.90
N LEU A 14 -20.68 -5.57 -12.24
CA LEU A 14 -21.00 -7.00 -12.19
C LEU A 14 -22.33 -7.23 -11.46
N THR A 15 -23.10 -8.22 -11.93
CA THR A 15 -24.26 -8.75 -11.20
C THR A 15 -23.79 -9.54 -9.98
N SER A 16 -24.64 -9.66 -8.96
CA SER A 16 -24.30 -10.41 -7.74
C SER A 16 -23.89 -11.86 -8.03
N ALA A 17 -24.56 -12.51 -8.99
CA ALA A 17 -24.24 -13.88 -9.41
C ALA A 17 -22.87 -13.97 -10.08
N ALA A 18 -22.52 -13.01 -10.95
CA ALA A 18 -21.21 -12.96 -11.59
C ALA A 18 -20.09 -12.67 -10.57
N ALA A 19 -20.36 -11.78 -9.60
CA ALA A 19 -19.42 -11.48 -8.51
C ALA A 19 -19.19 -12.69 -7.59
N GLU A 20 -20.25 -13.42 -7.19
CA GLU A 20 -20.13 -14.63 -6.36
C GLU A 20 -19.35 -15.73 -7.10
N ARG A 21 -19.62 -15.94 -8.40
CA ARG A 21 -18.88 -16.89 -9.21
C ARG A 21 -17.39 -16.54 -9.31
N LEU A 22 -17.07 -15.29 -9.64
CA LEU A 22 -15.69 -14.83 -9.69
C LEU A 22 -15.00 -14.97 -8.33
N LEU A 23 -15.66 -14.61 -7.23
CA LEU A 23 -15.09 -14.77 -5.89
C LEU A 23 -14.78 -16.24 -5.55
N GLY A 24 -15.56 -17.20 -6.08
CA GLY A 24 -15.25 -18.63 -5.97
C GLY A 24 -14.07 -19.07 -6.85
N GLU A 25 -13.93 -18.49 -8.04
CA GLU A 25 -12.88 -18.85 -9.02
C GLU A 25 -11.52 -18.20 -8.71
N VAL A 26 -11.47 -16.89 -8.46
CA VAL A 26 -10.22 -16.15 -8.15
C VAL A 26 -9.92 -16.10 -6.65
N GLY A 27 -10.89 -16.43 -5.81
CA GLY A 27 -10.77 -16.25 -4.38
C GLY A 27 -10.92 -14.79 -3.96
N PRO A 28 -10.87 -14.53 -2.64
CA PRO A 28 -11.00 -13.18 -2.12
C PRO A 28 -9.76 -12.34 -2.43
N ASN A 29 -9.95 -11.04 -2.73
CA ASN A 29 -8.86 -10.07 -2.91
C ASN A 29 -8.22 -9.68 -1.57
N LEU A 30 -7.61 -10.65 -0.89
CA LEU A 30 -6.80 -10.43 0.29
C LEU A 30 -5.32 -10.44 -0.11
N PRO A 31 -4.51 -9.51 0.43
CA PRO A 31 -3.07 -9.62 0.34
C PRO A 31 -2.60 -10.97 0.89
N PRO A 32 -1.57 -11.60 0.31
CA PRO A 32 -1.00 -12.83 0.84
C PRO A 32 -0.56 -12.64 2.29
N ASP A 33 -0.82 -13.62 3.16
CA ASP A 33 -0.32 -13.65 4.53
C ASP A 33 1.22 -13.63 4.49
N ARG A 34 1.81 -12.45 4.71
CA ARG A 34 3.26 -12.34 4.88
C ARG A 34 3.58 -12.63 6.34
N PRO A 35 4.49 -13.58 6.63
CA PRO A 35 4.97 -13.77 7.99
C PRO A 35 5.49 -12.44 8.53
N PRO A 36 5.29 -12.12 9.81
CA PRO A 36 5.68 -10.83 10.37
C PRO A 36 7.19 -10.68 10.18
N ARG A 37 7.59 -9.87 9.20
CA ARG A 37 8.99 -9.51 9.01
C ARG A 37 9.40 -8.67 10.21
N SER A 38 10.50 -9.03 10.86
CA SER A 38 11.05 -8.24 11.97
C SER A 38 11.23 -6.79 11.51
N THR A 39 10.82 -5.82 12.34
CA THR A 39 10.90 -4.38 12.04
C THR A 39 12.30 -3.97 11.59
N VAL A 40 13.35 -4.51 12.22
CA VAL A 40 14.75 -4.27 11.85
C VAL A 40 15.05 -4.71 10.42
N LYS A 41 14.67 -5.94 10.04
CA LYS A 41 14.86 -6.44 8.67
C LYS A 41 14.14 -5.57 7.64
N ARG A 42 12.96 -5.04 7.97
CA ARG A 42 12.21 -4.14 7.07
C ARG A 42 12.94 -2.80 6.86
N VAL A 43 13.50 -2.23 7.92
CA VAL A 43 14.32 -1.00 7.83
C VAL A 43 15.59 -1.25 7.00
N VAL A 44 16.28 -2.37 7.23
CA VAL A 44 17.49 -2.73 6.47
C VAL A 44 17.17 -2.96 4.99
N ASP A 45 16.08 -3.67 4.68
CA ASP A 45 15.64 -3.88 3.29
C ASP A 45 15.33 -2.55 2.61
N GLN A 46 14.71 -1.60 3.32
CA GLN A 46 14.38 -0.27 2.80
C GLN A 46 15.62 0.58 2.53
N LEU A 47 16.63 0.54 3.42
CA LEU A 47 17.93 1.21 3.22
C LEU A 47 18.73 0.65 2.04
N ARG A 48 18.40 -0.56 1.57
CA ARG A 48 18.99 -1.20 0.39
C ARG A 48 18.18 -1.00 -0.89
N ASP A 49 17.03 -0.34 -0.81
CA ASP A 49 16.23 -0.04 -1.98
C ASP A 49 16.99 0.94 -2.91
N PRO A 50 17.07 0.68 -4.23
CA PRO A 50 17.79 1.53 -5.17
C PRO A 50 17.38 3.00 -5.11
N MET A 51 16.10 3.30 -4.83
CA MET A 51 15.62 4.66 -4.69
C MET A 51 16.11 5.30 -3.40
N LEU A 52 16.14 4.56 -2.28
CA LEU A 52 16.65 5.11 -1.01
C LEU A 52 18.18 5.26 -1.01
N LEU A 53 18.89 4.38 -1.71
CA LEU A 53 20.33 4.53 -1.96
C LEU A 53 20.64 5.83 -2.70
N LEU A 54 19.82 6.20 -3.68
CA LEU A 54 19.95 7.49 -4.38
C LEU A 54 19.77 8.67 -3.42
N LEU A 55 18.78 8.63 -2.52
CA LEU A 55 18.60 9.67 -1.51
C LEU A 55 19.79 9.75 -0.55
N GLN A 56 20.34 8.60 -0.13
CA GLN A 56 21.53 8.61 0.72
C GLN A 56 22.76 9.19 0.00
N ALA A 57 22.96 8.86 -1.27
CA ALA A 57 24.01 9.47 -2.08
C ALA A 57 23.81 10.99 -2.19
N ALA A 58 22.58 11.46 -2.44
CA ALA A 58 22.25 12.88 -2.49
C ALA A 58 22.49 13.59 -1.14
N ALA A 59 22.11 12.96 -0.02
CA ALA A 59 22.36 13.50 1.32
C ALA A 59 23.87 13.64 1.61
N VAL A 60 24.66 12.63 1.26
CA VAL A 60 26.12 12.65 1.44
C VAL A 60 26.75 13.74 0.57
N LEU A 61 26.37 13.82 -0.71
CA LEU A 61 26.87 14.87 -1.61
C LEU A 61 26.50 16.26 -1.09
N SER A 62 25.24 16.48 -0.70
CA SER A 62 24.77 17.75 -0.16
C SER A 62 25.52 18.16 1.11
N ALA A 63 25.81 17.21 2.00
CA ALA A 63 26.59 17.44 3.21
C ALA A 63 28.05 17.80 2.90
N LEU A 64 28.66 17.12 1.91
CA LEU A 64 30.01 17.45 1.43
C LEU A 64 30.09 18.86 0.84
N LEU A 65 29.04 19.29 0.14
CA LEU A 65 28.89 20.66 -0.36
C LEU A 65 28.57 21.68 0.74
N ARG A 66 28.40 21.24 2.00
CA ARG A 66 27.96 22.05 3.16
C ARG A 66 26.61 22.74 2.93
N ASP A 67 25.77 22.15 2.09
CA ASP A 67 24.39 22.56 1.88
C ASP A 67 23.49 21.92 2.95
N TRP A 68 23.56 22.48 4.15
CA TRP A 68 22.83 21.99 5.32
C TRP A 68 21.30 22.01 5.14
N PRO A 69 20.68 23.03 4.51
CA PRO A 69 19.24 23.02 4.24
C PRO A 69 18.81 21.81 3.42
N SER A 70 19.47 21.55 2.28
CA SER A 70 19.13 20.42 1.42
C SER A 70 19.41 19.08 2.12
N THR A 71 20.54 18.98 2.82
CA THR A 71 20.89 17.78 3.62
C THR A 71 19.79 17.48 4.65
N ALA A 72 19.32 18.50 5.38
CA ALA A 72 18.27 18.33 6.38
C ALA A 72 16.93 17.86 5.77
N ILE A 73 16.54 18.41 4.62
CA ILE A 73 15.33 18.01 3.90
C ILE A 73 15.44 16.54 3.46
N ILE A 74 16.57 16.13 2.87
CA ILE A 74 16.75 14.75 2.39
C ILE A 74 16.70 13.77 3.57
N VAL A 75 17.42 14.06 4.66
CA VAL A 75 17.40 13.23 5.87
C VAL A 75 15.99 13.12 6.44
N LEU A 76 15.23 14.21 6.48
CA LEU A 76 13.83 14.20 6.93
C LEU A 76 12.96 13.27 6.07
N VAL A 77 13.10 13.34 4.74
CA VAL A 77 12.36 12.45 3.81
C VAL A 77 12.72 10.98 4.06
N VAL A 78 13.99 10.66 4.25
CA VAL A 78 14.46 9.29 4.55
C VAL A 78 13.84 8.78 5.85
N VAL A 79 13.86 9.59 6.91
CA VAL A 79 13.26 9.25 8.21
C VAL A 79 11.75 9.05 8.07
N PHE A 80 11.05 9.93 7.33
CA PHE A 80 9.62 9.82 7.12
C PHE A 80 9.26 8.55 6.33
N ASN A 81 9.99 8.27 5.26
CA ASN A 81 9.82 7.06 4.44
C ASN A 81 10.03 5.79 5.29
N THR A 82 11.04 5.80 6.17
CA THR A 82 11.34 4.67 7.05
C THR A 82 10.28 4.49 8.15
N THR A 83 9.79 5.58 8.74
CA THR A 83 8.81 5.54 9.84
C THR A 83 7.41 5.16 9.37
N LEU A 84 6.96 5.59 8.19
CA LEU A 84 5.69 5.14 7.60
C LEU A 84 5.66 3.63 7.31
N GLY A 85 6.84 3.02 7.08
CA GLY A 85 7.00 1.59 6.88
C GLY A 85 6.96 0.76 8.18
N VAL A 86 7.20 1.39 9.33
CA VAL A 86 7.13 0.73 10.63
C VAL A 86 5.69 0.81 11.13
N PRO A 87 4.96 -0.31 11.28
CA PRO A 87 3.68 -0.25 11.97
C PRO A 87 3.97 0.28 13.38
N ALA A 88 3.39 1.42 13.73
CA ALA A 88 3.60 2.03 15.03
C ALA A 88 3.35 0.97 16.11
N ALA A 89 4.36 0.70 16.95
CA ALA A 89 4.30 -0.28 18.03
C ALA A 89 3.30 0.10 19.15
N ALA A 90 2.43 1.08 18.91
CA ALA A 90 1.38 1.55 19.78
C ALA A 90 -0.02 1.25 19.20
N ALA A 91 -0.25 0.01 18.76
CA ALA A 91 -1.58 -0.58 18.77
C ALA A 91 -1.45 -2.10 18.68
N GLY A 92 -0.95 -2.71 19.75
CA GLY A 92 -1.41 -4.04 20.09
C GLY A 92 -2.93 -4.06 20.07
N ARG A 93 -3.48 -5.14 19.50
CA ARG A 93 -4.91 -5.54 19.38
C ARG A 93 -5.51 -5.38 17.98
N SER A 94 -5.53 -6.52 17.29
CA SER A 94 -6.74 -7.11 16.71
C SER A 94 -7.55 -6.27 15.72
N ARG A 95 -7.26 -6.40 14.42
CA ARG A 95 -8.23 -6.05 13.36
C ARG A 95 -8.36 -7.08 12.22
N HIS A 96 -7.93 -8.33 12.41
CA HIS A 96 -8.22 -9.42 11.44
C HIS A 96 -9.56 -10.13 11.71
N GLY A 97 -10.57 -9.44 12.26
CA GLY A 97 -11.83 -10.06 12.67
C GLY A 97 -13.12 -9.27 12.40
N ARG A 98 -13.12 -8.28 11.48
CA ARG A 98 -14.32 -7.44 11.24
C ARG A 98 -14.78 -7.27 9.78
N ALA A 99 -14.18 -7.94 8.81
CA ALA A 99 -14.72 -7.95 7.44
C ALA A 99 -15.86 -8.99 7.24
N ARG A 100 -16.18 -9.80 8.27
CA ARG A 100 -17.20 -10.87 8.17
C ARG A 100 -18.65 -10.44 8.37
N LYS A 101 -18.96 -9.20 8.80
CA LYS A 101 -20.34 -8.83 9.19
C LYS A 101 -21.10 -7.88 8.26
N ALA A 102 -20.48 -7.28 7.25
CA ALA A 102 -21.16 -6.27 6.42
C ALA A 102 -21.84 -6.85 5.16
N VAL A 103 -21.38 -7.98 4.62
CA VAL A 103 -21.91 -8.53 3.35
C VAL A 103 -23.09 -9.49 3.58
N SER A 104 -23.29 -10.01 4.79
CA SER A 104 -24.39 -10.94 5.10
C SER A 104 -25.73 -10.25 5.42
N ALA A 105 -25.74 -8.93 5.66
CA ALA A 105 -26.92 -8.23 6.15
C ALA A 105 -27.96 -7.90 5.06
N HIS A 106 -27.61 -8.00 3.77
CA HIS A 106 -28.59 -7.83 2.70
C HIS A 106 -29.47 -9.07 2.48
N ARG A 107 -29.09 -10.24 3.03
CA ARG A 107 -29.86 -11.49 2.90
C ARG A 107 -31.05 -11.63 3.86
N LEU A 108 -31.28 -10.67 4.77
CA LEU A 108 -32.35 -10.76 5.79
C LEU A 108 -33.50 -9.76 5.61
N ARG A 109 -33.53 -8.96 4.53
CA ARG A 109 -34.65 -8.04 4.23
C ARG A 109 -35.52 -8.48 3.05
N ALA A 110 -35.31 -9.70 2.54
CA ALA A 110 -36.01 -10.26 1.38
C ALA A 110 -36.66 -11.62 1.68
N ALA A 111 -36.89 -11.92 2.96
CA ALA A 111 -37.75 -13.02 3.45
C ALA A 111 -38.85 -12.39 4.31
#